data_AF-A0A6A2FZ59-F1
#
_entry.id   AF-A0A6A2FZ59-F1
#
_cell.length_a   1.000
_cell.length_b   1.000
_cell.length_c   1.000
_cell.angle_alpha   90.00
_cell.angle_beta   90.00
_cell.angle_gamma   90.00
#
_symmetry.space_group_name_H-M   'P 1'
#
loop_
_entity.id
_entity.type
_entity.pdbx_description
1 polymer ?
#
loop_
_entity_poly.entity_id
_entity_poly.type
_entity_poly.pdbx_seq_one_letter_code
_entity_poly.pdbx_strand_id
1 'polypeptide(L)'
;MKCEHVDCGNIEKVWLPYIIRERPIVLKSHPYCIHCGMVKNIGSDRAVGSGYFINALSQLEKHLKLPGSSVRMRLVAKDLENIEDFEDNYSMTKFAQEKIFINIIKKYYKLPDGIIQKFL
;
A
#
# COMPACT_ATOMS: atom_id res chain seq x y z
N MET A 1 -11.24 14.26 0.36
CA MET A 1 -11.72 14.43 -1.04
C MET A 1 -10.64 13.81 -1.91
N LYS A 2 -10.97 12.82 -2.76
CA LYS A 2 -9.94 12.20 -3.61
C LYS A 2 -9.43 13.22 -4.62
N CYS A 3 -8.11 13.41 -4.67
CA CYS A 3 -7.46 14.31 -5.63
C CYS A 3 -7.33 13.61 -6.98
N GLU A 4 -7.61 14.28 -8.10
CA GLU A 4 -7.40 13.72 -9.44
C GLU A 4 -5.94 13.81 -9.92
N HIS A 5 -5.06 14.36 -9.07
CA HIS A 5 -3.62 14.52 -9.28
C HIS A 5 -3.19 15.15 -10.60
N VAL A 6 -2.78 16.42 -10.53
CA VAL A 6 -2.13 17.14 -11.65
C VAL A 6 -0.66 17.38 -11.33
N ASP A 7 0.23 16.88 -12.19
CA ASP A 7 1.68 17.06 -12.05
C ASP A 7 2.09 18.53 -12.17
N CYS A 8 3.07 18.95 -11.35
CA CYS A 8 3.77 20.23 -11.51
C CYS A 8 4.56 20.31 -12.84
N GLY A 9 4.98 21.53 -13.20
CA GLY A 9 5.82 21.79 -14.36
C GLY A 9 7.21 21.16 -14.25
N ASN A 10 7.90 21.04 -15.38
CA ASN A 10 9.20 20.36 -15.46
C ASN A 10 10.33 21.01 -14.65
N ILE A 11 10.25 22.32 -14.42
CA ILE A 11 11.26 23.10 -13.69
C ILE A 11 10.97 23.20 -12.18
N GLU A 12 9.76 22.85 -11.75
CA GLU A 12 9.28 23.03 -10.37
C GLU A 12 9.48 21.77 -9.52
N LYS A 13 9.92 20.68 -10.14
CA LYS A 13 10.07 19.36 -9.50
C LYS A 13 11.03 19.41 -8.32
N VAL A 14 10.75 18.58 -7.33
CA VAL A 14 11.55 18.46 -6.10
C VAL A 14 12.58 17.34 -6.23
N TRP A 15 13.79 17.56 -5.72
CA TRP A 15 14.83 16.53 -5.67
C TRP A 15 14.69 15.72 -4.38
N LEU A 16 14.42 14.43 -4.52
CA LEU A 16 14.20 13.52 -3.39
C LEU A 16 14.94 12.19 -3.61
N PRO A 17 15.21 11.43 -2.53
CA PRO A 17 15.70 10.07 -2.65
C PRO A 17 14.72 9.19 -3.43
N TYR A 18 15.21 8.57 -4.49
CA TYR A 18 14.53 7.48 -5.17
C TYR A 18 14.71 6.20 -4.35
N ILE A 19 13.63 5.76 -3.72
CA ILE A 19 13.61 4.65 -2.78
C ILE A 19 13.03 3.40 -3.47
N ILE A 20 13.73 2.27 -3.35
CA ILE A 20 13.21 0.94 -3.71
C ILE A 20 13.12 0.12 -2.44
N ARG A 21 11.90 -0.27 -2.03
CA ARG A 21 11.66 -1.08 -0.82
C ARG A 21 12.46 -0.59 0.39
N GLU A 22 12.30 0.71 0.71
CA GLU A 22 12.99 1.44 1.80
C GLU A 22 14.49 1.67 1.65
N ARG A 23 15.10 1.26 0.53
CA ARG A 23 16.50 1.54 0.26
C ARG A 23 16.63 2.76 -0.64
N PRO A 24 17.22 3.87 -0.18
CA PRO A 24 17.54 4.99 -1.05
C PRO A 24 18.64 4.55 -2.01
N ILE A 25 18.40 4.71 -3.31
CA ILE A 25 19.35 4.31 -4.36
C ILE A 25 20.13 5.51 -4.86
N VAL A 26 19.42 6.58 -5.20
CA VAL A 26 19.97 7.79 -5.82
C VAL A 26 19.01 8.95 -5.59
N LEU A 27 19.45 10.19 -5.77
CA LEU A 27 18.55 11.33 -5.86
C LEU A 27 17.95 11.45 -7.27
N LYS A 28 16.64 11.68 -7.37
CA LYS A 28 15.95 11.97 -8.63
C LYS A 28 15.06 13.19 -8.50
N SER A 29 14.64 13.73 -9.63
CA SER A 29 13.63 14.77 -9.73
C SER A 29 12.24 14.14 -9.72
N HIS A 30 11.41 14.53 -8.76
CA HIS A 30 10.04 14.02 -8.55
C HIS A 30 9.01 15.13 -8.85
N PRO A 31 8.01 14.85 -9.69
CA PRO A 31 6.80 15.66 -9.75
C PRO A 31 6.07 15.63 -8.40
N TYR A 32 5.32 16.68 -8.13
CA TYR A 32 4.32 16.70 -7.06
C TYR A 32 2.99 17.20 -7.62
N CYS A 33 1.91 16.91 -6.91
CA CYS A 33 0.58 17.36 -7.29
C CYS A 33 0.38 18.83 -6.92
N ILE A 34 0.03 19.68 -7.87
CA ILE A 34 -0.21 21.11 -7.63
C ILE A 34 -1.43 21.40 -6.74
N HIS A 35 -2.33 20.43 -6.56
CA HIS A 35 -3.55 20.59 -5.77
C HIS A 35 -3.39 20.14 -4.31
N CYS A 36 -2.72 19.01 -4.07
CA CYS A 36 -2.58 18.44 -2.72
C CYS A 36 -1.15 18.38 -2.20
N GLY A 37 -0.15 18.71 -3.02
CA GLY A 37 1.27 18.67 -2.63
C GLY A 37 1.88 17.27 -2.53
N MET A 38 1.09 16.20 -2.75
CA MET A 38 1.64 14.84 -2.73
C MET A 38 2.73 14.66 -3.77
N VAL A 39 3.82 13.99 -3.39
CA VAL A 39 4.94 13.68 -4.29
C VAL A 39 4.63 12.42 -5.07
N LYS A 40 4.86 12.47 -6.38
CA LYS A 40 4.64 11.33 -7.26
C LYS A 40 5.65 10.22 -7.01
N ASN A 41 5.13 9.01 -6.97
CA ASN A 41 5.92 7.80 -7.11
C ASN A 41 6.38 7.65 -8.57
N ILE A 42 7.67 7.89 -8.81
CA ILE A 42 8.30 7.74 -10.13
C ILE A 42 8.80 6.32 -10.42
N GLY A 43 8.59 5.38 -9.49
CA GLY A 43 8.98 3.98 -9.62
C GLY A 43 7.97 3.12 -10.38
N SER A 44 8.37 1.88 -10.65
CA SER A 44 7.49 0.84 -11.22
C SER A 44 6.64 0.12 -10.17
N ASP A 45 7.05 0.15 -8.89
CA ASP A 45 6.29 -0.39 -7.77
C ASP A 45 5.15 0.56 -7.40
N ARG A 46 3.92 0.26 -7.83
CA ARG A 46 2.73 1.10 -7.63
C ARG A 46 1.69 0.39 -6.80
N ALA A 47 0.81 1.16 -6.17
CA ALA A 47 -0.31 0.60 -5.45
C ALA A 47 -1.17 -0.34 -6.31
N VAL A 48 -1.80 -1.28 -5.62
CA VAL A 48 -2.80 -2.20 -6.18
C VAL A 48 -4.11 -2.04 -5.42
N GLY A 49 -5.23 -2.41 -6.03
CA GLY A 49 -6.53 -2.33 -5.36
C GLY A 49 -6.59 -3.23 -4.13
N SER A 50 -7.39 -2.83 -3.14
CA SER A 50 -7.72 -3.57 -1.92
C SER A 50 -8.15 -5.02 -2.20
N GLY A 51 -8.81 -5.27 -3.33
CA GLY A 51 -9.15 -6.62 -3.80
C GLY A 51 -7.97 -7.59 -3.87
N TYR A 52 -6.76 -7.11 -4.18
CA TYR A 52 -5.52 -7.89 -4.10
C TYR A 52 -5.31 -8.47 -2.70
N PHE A 53 -5.40 -7.61 -1.69
CA PHE A 53 -5.16 -7.92 -0.29
C PHE A 53 -6.29 -8.77 0.31
N ILE A 54 -7.54 -8.53 -0.09
CA ILE A 54 -8.67 -9.37 0.31
C ILE A 54 -8.53 -10.79 -0.27
N ASN A 55 -8.08 -10.92 -1.51
CA ASN A 55 -7.80 -12.22 -2.11
C ASN A 55 -6.64 -12.94 -1.40
N ALA A 56 -5.55 -12.22 -1.09
CA ALA A 56 -4.44 -12.75 -0.29
C ALA A 56 -4.91 -13.25 1.07
N LEU A 57 -5.75 -12.49 1.77
CA LEU A 57 -6.34 -12.88 3.05
C LEU A 57 -7.19 -14.15 2.91
N SER A 58 -8.05 -14.22 1.91
CA SER A 58 -8.90 -15.39 1.68
C SER A 58 -8.07 -16.66 1.46
N GLN A 59 -6.98 -16.57 0.67
CA GLN A 59 -6.06 -17.68 0.47
C GLN A 59 -5.34 -18.09 1.76
N LEU A 60 -4.89 -17.12 2.55
CA LEU A 60 -4.25 -17.35 3.85
C LEU A 60 -5.20 -18.08 4.82
N GLU A 61 -6.45 -17.63 4.94
CA GLU A 61 -7.44 -18.26 5.82
C GLU A 61 -7.77 -19.68 5.40
N LYS A 62 -7.92 -19.91 4.08
CA LYS A 62 -8.19 -21.24 3.52
C LYS A 62 -7.03 -22.19 3.76
N HIS A 63 -5.80 -21.72 3.57
CA HIS A 63 -4.60 -22.53 3.74
C HIS A 63 -4.38 -22.92 5.21
N LEU A 64 -4.61 -21.99 6.14
CA LEU A 64 -4.37 -22.20 7.57
C LEU A 64 -5.60 -22.73 8.34
N LYS A 65 -6.75 -22.91 7.68
CA LYS A 65 -8.03 -23.37 8.26
C LYS A 65 -8.43 -22.56 9.50
N LEU A 66 -8.35 -21.23 9.41
CA LEU A 66 -8.55 -20.33 10.56
C LEU A 66 -10.04 -20.24 10.96
N PRO A 67 -10.40 -20.52 12.22
CA PRO A 67 -11.80 -20.48 12.68
C PRO A 67 -12.29 -19.05 12.87
N GLY A 68 -13.54 -18.75 12.54
CA GLY A 68 -14.11 -17.39 12.68
C GLY A 68 -13.59 -16.39 11.64
N SER A 69 -13.15 -16.89 10.49
CA SER A 69 -12.56 -16.13 9.38
C SER A 69 -13.44 -14.98 8.88
N SER A 70 -14.73 -15.24 8.67
CA SER A 70 -15.64 -14.25 8.06
C SER A 70 -15.77 -12.94 8.84
N VAL A 71 -15.72 -12.97 10.19
CA VAL A 71 -15.79 -11.76 11.01
C VAL A 71 -14.47 -11.00 10.96
N ARG A 72 -13.34 -11.69 11.12
CA ARG A 72 -12.02 -11.05 11.07
C ARG A 72 -11.71 -10.48 9.68
N MET A 73 -12.12 -11.17 8.61
CA MET A 73 -11.97 -10.68 7.24
C MET A 73 -12.72 -9.38 7.00
N ARG A 74 -13.93 -9.24 7.56
CA ARG A 74 -14.69 -7.97 7.51
C ARG A 74 -14.01 -6.86 8.30
N LEU A 75 -13.42 -7.17 9.46
CA LEU A 75 -12.65 -6.20 10.24
C LEU A 75 -11.40 -5.73 9.47
N VAL A 76 -10.68 -6.64 8.82
CA VAL A 76 -9.54 -6.29 7.97
C VAL A 76 -9.97 -5.43 6.79
N ALA A 77 -11.05 -5.79 6.08
CA ALA A 77 -11.56 -5.02 4.95
C ALA A 77 -11.91 -3.58 5.38
N LYS A 78 -12.59 -3.44 6.52
CA LYS A 78 -12.92 -2.14 7.09
C LYS A 78 -11.68 -1.34 7.50
N ASP A 79 -10.67 -1.99 8.09
CA ASP A 79 -9.40 -1.34 8.42
C ASP A 79 -8.68 -0.83 7.16
N LEU A 80 -8.69 -1.59 6.06
CA LEU A 80 -8.11 -1.16 4.78
C LEU A 80 -8.88 0.00 4.14
N GLU A 81 -10.21 -0.06 4.12
CA GLU A 81 -11.06 1.00 3.57
C GLU A 81 -10.90 2.34 4.29
N ASN A 82 -10.58 2.32 5.58
CA ASN A 82 -10.36 3.52 6.39
C ASN A 82 -8.97 4.16 6.21
N ILE A 83 -8.07 3.53 5.45
CA ILE A 83 -6.75 4.10 5.17
C ILE A 83 -6.90 5.05 3.99
N GLU A 84 -6.77 6.34 4.31
CA GLU A 84 -6.72 7.40 3.29
C GLU A 84 -5.60 7.11 2.29
N ASP A 85 -5.92 7.30 1.01
CA ASP A 85 -5.00 7.12 -0.11
C ASP A 85 -4.34 5.73 -0.21
N PHE A 86 -4.94 4.69 0.40
CA PHE A 86 -4.41 3.32 0.31
C PHE A 86 -4.27 2.84 -1.13
N GLU A 87 -5.23 3.16 -1.99
CA GLU A 87 -5.23 2.81 -3.41
C GLU A 87 -4.75 3.94 -4.32
N ASP A 88 -4.14 5.00 -3.78
CA ASP A 88 -3.62 6.11 -4.58
C ASP A 88 -2.39 5.68 -5.39
N ASN A 89 -2.60 5.37 -6.66
CA ASN A 89 -1.53 5.02 -7.58
C ASN A 89 -0.56 6.17 -7.90
N TYR A 90 -0.85 7.40 -7.47
CA TYR A 90 0.02 8.54 -7.69
C TYR A 90 1.23 8.53 -6.75
N SER A 91 1.00 8.33 -5.44
CA SER A 91 2.04 8.42 -4.41
C SER A 91 2.37 7.09 -3.74
N MET A 92 1.43 6.15 -3.65
CA MET A 92 1.57 4.91 -2.90
C MET A 92 2.36 3.83 -3.68
N THR A 93 3.06 2.96 -2.94
CA THR A 93 3.77 1.78 -3.47
C THR A 93 3.09 0.49 -3.02
N LYS A 94 3.18 -0.61 -3.79
CA LYS A 94 2.68 -1.93 -3.34
C LYS A 94 3.40 -2.35 -2.07
N PHE A 95 4.71 -2.09 -1.98
CA PHE A 95 5.50 -2.44 -0.80
C PHE A 95 5.00 -1.76 0.48
N ALA A 96 4.61 -0.48 0.42
CA ALA A 96 4.03 0.22 1.56
C ALA A 96 2.67 -0.39 1.95
N GLN A 97 1.83 -0.71 0.96
CA GLN A 97 0.56 -1.40 1.20
C GLN A 97 0.76 -2.80 1.82
N GLU A 98 1.75 -3.57 1.39
CA GLU A 98 2.10 -4.88 1.95
C GLU A 98 2.44 -4.77 3.45
N LYS A 99 3.22 -3.75 3.84
CA LYS A 99 3.52 -3.49 5.26
C LYS A 99 2.30 -3.12 6.07
N ILE A 100 1.47 -2.22 5.54
CA ILE A 100 0.20 -1.83 6.14
C ILE A 100 -0.68 -3.07 6.36
N PHE A 101 -0.83 -3.90 5.33
CA PHE A 101 -1.63 -5.11 5.36
C PHE A 101 -1.10 -6.11 6.40
N ILE A 102 0.20 -6.39 6.42
CA ILE A 102 0.82 -7.27 7.42
C ILE A 102 0.49 -6.79 8.84
N ASN A 103 0.62 -5.48 9.09
CA ASN A 103 0.30 -4.89 10.39
C ASN A 103 -1.18 -5.06 10.76
N ILE A 104 -2.11 -4.87 9.82
CA ILE A 104 -3.54 -5.11 10.04
C ILE A 104 -3.82 -6.58 10.35
N ILE A 105 -3.28 -7.51 9.55
CA ILE A 105 -3.48 -8.96 9.76
C ILE A 105 -3.01 -9.39 11.15
N LYS A 106 -1.86 -8.87 11.61
CA LYS A 106 -1.33 -9.18 12.94
C LYS A 106 -2.27 -8.79 14.08
N LYS A 107 -3.07 -7.73 13.93
CA LYS A 107 -4.08 -7.33 14.93
C LYS A 107 -5.13 -8.43 15.16
N TYR A 108 -5.51 -9.15 14.10
CA TYR A 108 -6.65 -10.06 14.13
C TYR A 108 -6.28 -11.56 14.16
N TYR A 109 -5.17 -11.95 13.54
CA TYR A 109 -4.82 -13.36 13.33
C TYR A 109 -3.60 -13.84 14.13
N LYS A 110 -2.84 -12.93 14.78
CA LYS A 110 -1.63 -13.25 15.57
C LYS A 110 -0.63 -14.14 14.81
N LEU A 111 -0.43 -13.88 13.52
CA LEU A 111 0.48 -14.65 12.66
C LEU A 111 1.85 -13.95 12.54
N PRO A 112 2.96 -14.71 12.39
CA PRO A 112 4.25 -14.16 12.01
C PRO A 112 4.24 -13.55 10.60
N ASP A 113 4.98 -12.46 10.41
CA ASP A 113 5.11 -11.74 9.14
C ASP A 113 5.48 -12.67 7.98
N GLY A 114 6.43 -13.58 8.19
CA GLY A 114 6.89 -14.52 7.17
C GLY A 114 5.84 -15.54 6.72
N ILE A 115 4.77 -15.77 7.50
CA ILE A 115 3.63 -16.57 7.05
C ILE A 115 2.74 -15.72 6.14
N ILE A 116 2.47 -14.47 6.53
CA ILE A 116 1.60 -13.55 5.79
C ILE A 116 2.23 -13.19 4.43
N GLN A 117 3.54 -12.95 4.40
CA GLN A 117 4.30 -12.59 3.19
C GLN A 117 4.24 -13.65 2.08
N LYS A 118 3.98 -14.93 2.40
CA LYS A 118 3.85 -16.00 1.39
C LYS A 118 2.61 -15.86 0.51
N PHE A 119 1.66 -14.99 0.90
CA PHE A 119 0.41 -14.76 0.19
C PHE A 119 0.38 -13.39 -0.50
N LEU A 120 1.49 -12.64 -0.49
CA LEU A 120 1.62 -11.28 -1.02
C LEU A 120 2.53 -11.18 -2.25
#